data_AF-A0A2V1BY37-F1
#
_entry.id   AF-A0A2V1BY37-F1
#
_cell.length_a   1.000
_cell.length_b   1.000
_cell.length_c   1.000
_cell.angle_alpha   90.00
_cell.angle_beta   90.00
_cell.angle_gamma   90.00
#
_symmetry.space_group_name_H-M   'P 1'
#
loop_
_entity.id
_entity.type
_entity.pdbx_description
1 polymer ?
#
loop_
_entity_poly.entity_id
_entity_poly.type
_entity_poly.pdbx_seq_one_letter_code
_entity_poly.pdbx_strand_id
1 'polypeptide(L)'
;MYAVPSFIFNRLCSIRKHGWPDIDTAQWCKAQMNTCPILCSGSASSNECSSRDLAYNCLCTSNSSTPGLQYYKLTIPTFLCEQKFQDCVAAAANDVTAQEACQRNEQANCGQLDPDTFVVGSDSGSSSTGS
;
A
#
# COMPACT_ATOMS: atom_id res chain seq x y z
N MET A 1 13.52 22.44 2.87
CA MET A 1 12.15 22.48 2.32
C MET A 1 12.23 22.36 0.81
N TYR A 2 12.55 21.16 0.29
CA TYR A 2 12.60 20.97 -1.16
C TYR A 2 11.31 20.30 -1.58
N ALA A 3 10.43 21.10 -2.18
CA ALA A 3 9.24 20.66 -2.86
C ALA A 3 9.67 19.69 -3.97
N VAL A 4 9.33 18.41 -3.81
CA VAL A 4 9.24 17.50 -4.95
C VAL A 4 8.25 18.16 -5.92
N PRO A 5 8.68 18.57 -7.13
CA PRO A 5 7.82 19.29 -8.03
C PRO A 5 6.57 18.43 -8.29
N SER A 6 5.39 19.01 -8.06
CA SER A 6 4.08 18.40 -8.27
C SER A 6 3.85 17.85 -9.70
N PHE A 7 4.83 18.03 -10.59
CA PHE A 7 4.88 17.43 -11.91
C PHE A 7 5.18 15.93 -11.91
N ILE A 8 5.92 15.39 -10.94
CA ILE A 8 6.17 13.93 -10.87
C ILE A 8 4.93 13.17 -10.41
N PHE A 9 4.16 13.76 -9.48
CA PHE A 9 2.88 13.21 -9.02
C PHE A 9 1.85 13.08 -10.16
N ASN A 10 1.78 14.10 -11.05
CA ASN A 10 0.85 14.10 -12.17
C ASN A 10 1.33 13.29 -13.39
N ARG A 11 2.65 13.17 -13.62
CA ARG A 11 3.20 12.36 -14.72
C ARG A 11 3.19 10.86 -14.42
N LEU A 12 3.31 10.46 -13.17
CA LEU A 12 3.28 9.03 -12.82
C LEU A 12 1.86 8.42 -12.81
N CYS A 13 0.82 9.25 -12.77
CA CYS A 13 -0.58 8.86 -13.00
C CYS A 13 -1.00 9.07 -14.48
N SER A 14 -0.48 10.09 -15.18
CA SER A 14 -0.89 10.38 -16.58
C SER A 14 -0.04 9.72 -17.69
N ILE A 15 1.22 9.30 -17.47
CA ILE A 15 2.04 8.72 -18.55
C ILE A 15 1.77 7.21 -18.73
N ARG A 16 1.25 6.51 -17.72
CA ARG A 16 0.98 5.06 -17.83
C ARG A 16 -0.39 4.78 -18.49
N LYS A 17 -0.61 5.36 -19.67
CA LYS A 17 -1.65 4.98 -20.63
C LYS A 17 -1.32 3.67 -21.39
N HIS A 18 -0.18 3.06 -21.11
CA HIS A 18 0.17 1.70 -21.53
C HIS A 18 0.22 0.81 -20.29
N GLY A 19 -0.67 -0.16 -20.24
CA GLY A 19 -1.04 -0.94 -19.07
C GLY A 19 0.14 -1.34 -18.17
N TRP A 20 -0.10 -1.24 -16.87
CA TRP A 20 0.64 -2.06 -15.92
C TRP A 20 0.61 -3.50 -16.43
N PRO A 21 1.73 -4.24 -16.45
CA PRO A 21 1.72 -5.63 -16.88
C PRO A 21 0.60 -6.37 -16.14
N ASP A 22 -0.38 -6.90 -16.88
CA ASP A 22 -1.62 -7.47 -16.31
C ASP A 22 -1.33 -8.57 -15.27
N ILE A 23 -0.17 -9.22 -15.37
CA ILE A 23 0.29 -10.24 -14.42
C ILE A 23 0.59 -9.63 -13.05
N ASP A 24 1.30 -8.51 -12.99
CA ASP A 24 1.68 -7.85 -11.73
C ASP A 24 0.44 -7.29 -11.04
N THR A 25 -0.44 -6.61 -11.79
CA THR A 25 -1.66 -6.03 -11.20
C THR A 25 -2.67 -7.09 -10.78
N ALA A 26 -2.77 -8.21 -11.49
CA ALA A 26 -3.57 -9.34 -11.05
C ALA A 26 -3.01 -9.96 -9.75
N GLN A 27 -1.68 -10.06 -9.62
CA GLN A 27 -1.05 -10.54 -8.39
C GLN A 27 -1.25 -9.55 -7.23
N TRP A 28 -1.13 -8.24 -7.47
CA TRP A 28 -1.38 -7.22 -6.46
C TRP A 28 -2.83 -7.22 -5.99
N CYS A 29 -3.77 -7.38 -6.91
CA CYS A 29 -5.17 -7.55 -6.56
C CYS A 29 -5.41 -8.79 -5.72
N LYS A 30 -4.83 -9.95 -6.09
CA LYS A 30 -4.93 -11.15 -5.26
C LYS A 30 -4.37 -10.94 -3.85
N ALA A 31 -3.20 -10.31 -3.75
CA ALA A 31 -2.58 -10.01 -2.46
C ALA A 31 -3.48 -9.12 -1.60
N GLN A 32 -4.01 -8.03 -2.17
CA GLN A 32 -4.93 -7.16 -1.42
C GLN A 32 -6.22 -7.88 -1.03
N MET A 33 -6.79 -8.69 -1.91
CA MET A 33 -7.99 -9.46 -1.63
C MET A 33 -7.78 -10.46 -0.50
N ASN A 34 -6.54 -10.96 -0.31
CA ASN A 34 -6.19 -11.79 0.84
C ASN A 34 -5.93 -10.95 2.11
N THR A 35 -5.34 -9.76 1.96
CA THR A 35 -5.05 -8.85 3.08
C THR A 35 -6.31 -8.23 3.69
N CYS A 36 -7.29 -7.85 2.87
CA CYS A 36 -8.53 -7.22 3.33
C CYS A 36 -9.26 -8.02 4.44
N PRO A 37 -9.58 -9.32 4.27
CA PRO A 37 -10.21 -10.09 5.33
C PRO A 37 -9.31 -10.24 6.57
N ILE A 38 -7.98 -10.33 6.43
CA ILE A 38 -7.05 -10.37 7.58
C ILE A 38 -7.21 -9.10 8.42
N LEU A 39 -7.14 -7.93 7.77
CA LEU A 39 -7.35 -6.63 8.41
C LEU A 39 -8.78 -6.41 8.94
N CYS A 40 -9.73 -7.22 8.48
CA CYS A 40 -11.11 -7.21 8.95
C CYS A 40 -11.43 -8.34 9.94
N SER A 41 -10.42 -8.92 10.60
CA SER A 41 -10.61 -10.01 11.57
C SER A 41 -11.31 -11.25 10.98
N GLY A 42 -11.05 -11.53 9.71
CA GLY A 42 -11.62 -12.65 8.95
C GLY A 42 -12.93 -12.35 8.23
N SER A 43 -13.50 -11.13 8.32
CA SER A 43 -14.80 -10.82 7.70
C SER A 43 -14.85 -9.45 7.01
N ALA A 44 -14.70 -9.47 5.68
CA ALA A 44 -14.90 -8.30 4.82
C ALA A 44 -16.30 -8.32 4.19
N SER A 45 -17.04 -7.21 4.30
CA SER A 45 -18.34 -6.99 3.65
C SER A 45 -18.18 -6.63 2.18
N SER A 46 -17.08 -5.99 1.81
CA SER A 46 -16.72 -5.74 0.41
C SER A 46 -15.22 -5.92 0.26
N ASN A 47 -14.82 -6.63 -0.77
CA ASN A 47 -13.45 -6.90 -1.10
C ASN A 47 -13.39 -7.02 -2.62
N GLU A 48 -13.10 -5.92 -3.29
CA GLU A 48 -13.04 -5.84 -4.75
C GLU A 48 -11.70 -5.25 -5.17
N CYS A 49 -11.17 -5.74 -6.29
CA CYS A 49 -9.98 -5.18 -6.90
C CYS A 49 -10.00 -5.33 -8.42
N SER A 50 -9.75 -4.23 -9.13
CA SER A 50 -9.66 -4.14 -10.58
C SER A 50 -8.19 -4.10 -10.98
N SER A 51 -7.70 -5.14 -11.66
CA SER A 51 -6.33 -5.18 -12.18
C SER A 51 -6.08 -4.20 -13.34
N ARG A 52 -7.14 -3.64 -13.93
CA ARG A 52 -7.03 -2.67 -15.04
C ARG A 52 -6.67 -1.28 -14.58
N ASP A 53 -7.37 -0.80 -13.57
CA ASP A 53 -7.23 0.57 -13.06
C ASP A 53 -6.62 0.61 -11.65
N LEU A 54 -6.28 -0.56 -11.08
CA LEU A 54 -5.89 -0.73 -9.68
C LEU A 54 -6.91 -0.13 -8.71
N ALA A 55 -8.18 -0.05 -9.13
CA ALA A 55 -9.27 0.37 -8.28
C ALA A 55 -9.58 -0.75 -7.28
N TYR A 56 -9.70 -0.40 -6.01
CA TYR A 56 -9.94 -1.38 -4.97
C TYR A 56 -10.97 -0.89 -3.96
N ASN A 57 -11.65 -1.85 -3.34
CA ASN A 57 -12.58 -1.60 -2.25
C ASN A 57 -12.38 -2.65 -1.17
N CYS A 58 -12.22 -2.20 0.08
CA CYS A 58 -12.16 -3.08 1.24
C CYS A 58 -13.01 -2.45 2.34
N LEU A 59 -14.06 -3.15 2.75
CA LEU A 59 -14.96 -2.73 3.82
C LEU A 59 -15.12 -3.89 4.79
N CYS A 60 -14.80 -3.67 6.06
CA CYS A 60 -14.97 -4.67 7.10
C CYS A 60 -16.43 -4.78 7.54
N THR A 61 -16.92 -6.00 7.75
CA THR A 61 -18.31 -6.22 8.19
C THR A 61 -18.57 -5.66 9.59
N SER A 62 -17.56 -5.68 10.47
CA SER A 62 -17.72 -5.30 11.87
C SER A 62 -18.10 -3.84 12.09
N ASN A 63 -17.69 -2.92 11.21
CA ASN A 63 -17.93 -1.47 11.37
C ASN A 63 -18.16 -0.75 10.03
N SER A 64 -18.40 -1.47 8.93
CA SER A 64 -18.47 -0.92 7.56
C SER A 64 -17.32 0.05 7.26
N SER A 65 -16.15 -0.22 7.83
CA SER A 65 -14.99 0.68 7.83
C SER A 65 -13.91 0.09 6.94
N THR A 66 -13.16 0.96 6.25
CA THR A 66 -12.01 0.55 5.46
C THR A 66 -10.78 0.46 6.38
N PRO A 67 -10.09 -0.69 6.43
CA PRO A 67 -8.86 -0.78 7.20
C PRO A 67 -7.77 0.09 6.56
N GLY A 68 -6.76 0.47 7.35
CA GLY A 68 -5.67 1.32 6.89
C GLY A 68 -4.69 0.61 5.94
N LEU A 69 -5.16 0.18 4.76
CA LEU A 69 -4.42 -0.59 3.76
C LEU A 69 -3.09 0.07 3.36
N GLN A 70 -3.00 1.40 3.39
CA GLN A 70 -1.79 2.15 3.07
C GLN A 70 -0.63 1.91 4.04
N TYR A 71 -0.91 1.41 5.24
CA TYR A 71 0.12 1.11 6.24
C TYR A 71 0.64 -0.32 6.13
N TYR A 72 -0.09 -1.21 5.46
CA TYR A 72 0.23 -2.62 5.35
C TYR A 72 0.87 -2.96 4.01
N LYS A 73 1.79 -3.93 4.05
CA LYS A 73 2.33 -4.62 2.88
C LYS A 73 1.25 -5.48 2.23
N LEU A 74 1.53 -5.93 1.01
CA LEU A 74 0.61 -6.80 0.24
C LEU A 74 -0.73 -6.11 -0.05
N THR A 75 -0.70 -4.79 -0.21
CA THR A 75 -1.84 -3.95 -0.58
C THR A 75 -1.49 -3.14 -1.83
N ILE A 76 -2.50 -2.84 -2.64
CA ILE A 76 -2.41 -1.97 -3.82
C ILE A 76 -1.68 -0.65 -3.53
N PRO A 77 -2.00 0.12 -2.47
CA PRO A 77 -1.26 1.36 -2.17
C PRO A 77 0.23 1.11 -1.93
N THR A 78 0.60 0.01 -1.27
CA THR A 78 2.01 -0.31 -1.03
C THR A 78 2.72 -0.75 -2.31
N PHE A 79 2.12 -1.64 -3.12
CA PHE A 79 2.70 -2.04 -4.41
C PHE A 79 2.90 -0.85 -5.36
N LEU A 80 1.92 0.06 -5.40
CA LEU A 80 2.03 1.30 -6.15
C LEU A 80 3.22 2.13 -5.65
N CYS A 81 3.39 2.23 -4.34
CA CYS A 81 4.45 3.00 -3.72
C CYS A 81 5.85 2.38 -3.98
N GLU A 82 5.97 1.05 -3.87
CA GLU A 82 7.18 0.30 -4.21
C GLU A 82 7.55 0.46 -5.70
N GLN A 83 6.56 0.39 -6.60
CA GLN A 83 6.79 0.65 -8.01
C GLN A 83 7.29 2.08 -8.24
N LYS A 84 6.75 3.07 -7.51
CA LYS A 84 7.20 4.46 -7.60
C LYS A 84 8.64 4.61 -7.11
N PHE A 85 9.01 3.88 -6.08
CA PHE A 85 10.39 3.83 -5.60
C PHE A 85 11.33 3.23 -6.66
N GLN A 86 10.96 2.11 -7.28
CA GLN A 86 11.74 1.51 -8.38
C GLN A 86 11.90 2.47 -9.56
N ASP A 87 10.82 3.12 -9.98
CA ASP A 87 10.83 4.13 -11.04
C ASP A 87 11.74 5.34 -10.66
N CYS A 88 11.70 5.76 -9.38
CA CYS A 88 12.49 6.87 -8.84
C CYS A 88 13.99 6.53 -8.82
N VAL A 89 14.37 5.36 -8.30
CA VAL A 89 15.76 4.90 -8.22
C VAL A 89 16.33 4.67 -9.62
N ALA A 90 15.54 4.11 -10.54
CA ALA A 90 15.94 3.94 -11.94
C ALA A 90 16.22 5.29 -12.62
N ALA A 91 15.40 6.30 -12.37
CA ALA A 91 15.64 7.66 -12.86
C ALA A 91 16.84 8.34 -12.16
N ALA A 92 17.10 7.99 -10.90
CA ALA A 92 18.20 8.49 -10.08
C ALA A 92 19.49 7.64 -10.18
N ALA A 93 19.65 6.80 -11.22
CA ALA A 93 20.72 5.79 -11.31
C ALA A 93 22.15 6.33 -11.09
N ASN A 94 22.40 7.61 -11.41
CA ASN A 94 23.72 8.25 -11.28
C ASN A 94 23.77 9.37 -10.23
N ASP A 95 22.74 9.50 -9.39
CA ASP A 95 22.63 10.58 -8.39
C ASP A 95 22.29 10.00 -7.02
N VAL A 96 23.31 9.90 -6.17
CA VAL A 96 23.19 9.35 -4.81
C VAL A 96 22.24 10.19 -3.96
N THR A 97 22.21 11.51 -4.13
CA THR A 97 21.31 12.39 -3.35
C THR A 97 19.85 12.15 -3.76
N ALA A 98 19.61 11.97 -5.06
CA ALA A 98 18.28 11.63 -5.56
C ALA A 98 17.85 10.22 -5.09
N GLN A 99 18.75 9.25 -5.03
CA GLN A 99 18.47 7.92 -4.47
C GLN A 99 18.08 7.98 -2.99
N GLU A 100 18.80 8.75 -2.17
CA GLU A 100 18.43 8.96 -0.76
C GLU A 100 17.07 9.65 -0.63
N ALA A 101 16.75 10.60 -1.52
CA ALA A 101 15.43 11.23 -1.56
C ALA A 101 14.33 10.22 -1.93
N CYS A 102 14.58 9.30 -2.87
CA CYS A 102 13.66 8.22 -3.21
C CYS A 102 13.41 7.32 -2.00
N GLN A 103 14.45 6.92 -1.27
CA GLN A 103 14.33 6.09 -0.06
C GLN A 103 13.55 6.78 1.05
N ARG A 104 13.81 8.07 1.28
CA ARG A 104 13.06 8.85 2.28
C ARG A 104 11.59 9.01 1.91
N ASN A 105 11.28 9.17 0.62
CA ASN A 105 9.90 9.19 0.15
C ASN A 105 9.23 7.81 0.29
N GLU A 106 9.93 6.72 -0.01
CA GLU A 106 9.43 5.36 0.16
C GLU A 106 9.08 5.10 1.64
N GLN A 107 10.02 5.35 2.56
CA GLN A 107 9.80 5.19 4.00
C GLN A 107 8.68 6.08 4.57
N ALA A 108 8.46 7.26 4.00
CA ALA A 108 7.44 8.19 4.48
C ALA A 108 6.03 7.90 3.91
N ASN A 109 5.93 7.25 2.75
CA ASN A 109 4.66 7.11 2.02
C ASN A 109 4.22 5.65 1.80
N CYS A 110 5.11 4.66 1.94
CA CYS A 110 4.80 3.25 1.69
C CYS A 110 4.50 2.50 3.00
N GLY A 111 3.54 1.58 2.94
CA GLY A 111 3.20 0.72 4.08
C GLY A 111 4.27 -0.32 4.35
N GLN A 112 4.75 -0.38 5.59
CA GLN A 112 5.76 -1.37 6.01
C GLN A 112 5.26 -2.41 7.01
N LEU A 113 4.01 -2.29 7.47
CA LEU A 113 3.42 -3.24 8.42
C LEU A 113 3.07 -4.55 7.71
N ASP A 114 3.29 -5.67 8.38
CA ASP A 114 2.89 -6.95 7.82
C ASP A 114 1.42 -7.23 8.14
N PRO A 115 0.56 -7.52 7.15
CA PRO A 115 -0.86 -7.76 7.42
C PRO A 115 -1.10 -8.98 8.30
N ASP A 116 -0.22 -9.97 8.33
CA ASP A 116 -0.35 -11.16 9.19
C ASP A 116 -0.18 -10.81 10.67
N THR A 117 0.54 -9.71 10.96
CA THR A 117 0.70 -9.19 12.33
C THR A 117 -0.50 -8.37 12.81
N PHE A 118 -1.53 -8.22 11.98
CA PHE A 118 -2.73 -7.48 12.36
C PHE A 118 -3.52 -8.23 13.43
N VAL A 119 -3.62 -7.61 14.59
CA VAL A 119 -4.51 -8.02 15.69
C VAL A 119 -5.61 -6.99 15.81
N VAL A 120 -6.84 -7.42 15.51
CA VAL A 120 -8.08 -6.69 15.80
C VAL A 120 -8.17 -6.44 17.30
N GLY A 121 -7.93 -5.18 17.70
CA GLY A 121 -8.16 -4.73 19.06
C GLY A 121 -7.41 -5.55 20.10
N SER A 122 -6.14 -5.22 20.31
CA SER A 122 -5.89 -4.71 21.64
C SER A 122 -6.19 -3.21 21.56
N ASP A 123 -7.31 -2.80 22.14
CA ASP A 123 -7.23 -1.66 23.05
C ASP A 123 -5.91 -1.78 23.83
N SER A 124 -5.39 -0.70 24.38
CA SER A 124 -4.45 -0.89 25.49
C SER A 124 -5.16 -1.52 26.71
N GLY A 125 -5.86 -2.65 26.54
CA GLY A 125 -5.91 -3.75 27.48
C GLY A 125 -4.49 -4.21 27.71
N SER A 126 -3.81 -3.45 28.55
CA SER A 126 -2.74 -3.98 29.39
C SER A 126 -3.28 -5.27 29.98
N SER A 127 -2.78 -6.39 29.46
CA SER A 127 -2.69 -7.66 30.15
C SER A 127 -2.05 -7.39 31.53
N SER A 128 -2.48 -7.97 32.65
CA SER A 128 -2.56 -9.41 32.93
C SER A 128 -3.24 -9.64 34.28
N THR A 129 -3.89 -10.79 34.43
CA THR A 129 -4.12 -11.45 35.72
C THR A 129 -2.79 -12.00 36.25
N GLY A 130 -2.52 -11.90 37.56
CA GLY A 130 -1.55 -12.78 38.25
C GLY A 130 -0.61 -12.15 39.29
N SER A 131 -1.04 -12.09 40.56
CA SER A 131 -0.37 -12.60 41.78
C SER A 131 -1.20 -12.30 43.02
#